data_AF-A0ABC8RSK2-F1
#
_entry.id   AF-A0ABC8RSK2-F1
#
_cell.length_a   1.000
_cell.length_b   1.000
_cell.length_c   1.000
_cell.angle_alpha   90.00
_cell.angle_beta   90.00
_cell.angle_gamma   90.00
#
_symmetry.space_group_name_H-M   'P 1'
#
loop_
_entity.id
_entity.type
_entity.pdbx_description
1 polymer ?
#
loop_
_entity_poly.entity_id
_entity_poly.type
_entity_poly.pdbx_seq_one_letter_code
_entity_poly.pdbx_strand_id
1 'polypeptide(L)'
;MVEPGACDQSFGIHVAEFANFPESVVTLAREKAAELEDFSPISIISNDAKEELGSKRKRACDPNDMSVGAARARQFLKDFSELPLDKMDLRQALHEVSKLRKDLENDAVNCRWLQQFF
;
A
#
# COMPACT_ATOMS: atom_id res chain seq x y z
N MET A 1 -3.52 -22.35 26.26
CA MET A 1 -4.25 -21.10 26.57
C MET A 1 -4.76 -20.55 25.25
N VAL A 2 -5.97 -20.01 25.22
CA VAL A 2 -6.55 -19.37 24.02
C VAL A 2 -6.71 -17.90 24.39
N GLU A 3 -5.99 -17.04 23.68
CA GLU A 3 -6.07 -15.60 23.87
C GLU A 3 -7.21 -15.05 22.99
N PRO A 4 -8.05 -14.14 23.50
CA PRO A 4 -9.06 -13.47 22.70
C PRO A 4 -8.39 -12.51 21.71
N GLY A 5 -8.59 -12.74 20.42
CA GLY A 5 -8.03 -11.91 19.35
C GLY A 5 -7.80 -12.69 18.06
N ALA A 6 -7.73 -11.98 16.93
CA ALA A 6 -7.35 -12.60 15.66
C ALA A 6 -5.82 -12.80 15.62
N CYS A 7 -5.35 -13.90 15.03
CA CYS A 7 -3.93 -14.10 14.79
C CYS A 7 -3.48 -13.21 13.60
N ASP A 8 -2.39 -12.45 13.78
CA ASP A 8 -1.82 -11.59 12.73
C ASP A 8 -0.88 -12.34 11.78
N GLN A 9 -0.54 -13.60 12.09
CA GLN A 9 0.36 -14.42 11.29
C GLN A 9 -0.39 -15.57 10.63
N SER A 10 -0.33 -15.62 9.30
CA SER A 10 -0.79 -16.76 8.52
C SER A 10 0.32 -17.81 8.46
N PHE A 11 0.04 -19.03 8.92
CA PHE A 11 1.02 -20.12 8.94
C PHE A 11 0.90 -21.09 7.75
N GLY A 12 -0.01 -20.85 6.80
CA GLY A 12 -0.30 -21.79 5.72
C GLY A 12 0.92 -22.20 4.89
N ILE A 13 1.76 -21.24 4.50
CA ILE A 13 3.01 -21.51 3.77
C ILE A 13 4.01 -22.26 4.66
N HIS A 14 4.12 -21.86 5.93
CA HIS A 14 5.02 -22.52 6.87
C HIS A 14 4.61 -23.98 7.13
N VAL A 15 3.31 -24.24 7.19
CA VAL A 15 2.76 -25.59 7.28
C VAL A 15 3.04 -26.38 6.00
N ALA A 16 2.98 -25.75 4.82
CA ALA A 16 3.31 -26.41 3.55
C ALA A 16 4.79 -26.86 3.47
N GLU A 17 5.71 -26.07 4.04
CA GLU A 17 7.13 -26.44 4.18
C GLU A 17 7.30 -27.69 5.04
N PHE A 18 6.64 -27.73 6.21
CA PHE A 18 6.66 -28.92 7.08
C PHE A 18 5.98 -30.15 6.47
N ALA A 19 5.04 -29.94 5.56
CA ALA A 19 4.37 -31.01 4.83
C ALA A 19 5.18 -31.53 3.62
N ASN A 20 6.44 -31.09 3.46
CA ASN A 20 7.33 -31.46 2.35
C ASN A 20 6.73 -31.16 0.97
N PHE A 21 6.00 -30.06 0.84
CA PHE A 21 5.58 -29.58 -0.48
C PHE A 21 6.83 -29.27 -1.33
N PRO A 22 6.76 -29.47 -2.66
CA PRO A 22 7.88 -29.13 -3.53
C PRO A 22 8.26 -27.65 -3.39
N GLU A 23 9.56 -27.37 -3.32
CA GLU A 23 10.10 -26.01 -3.13
C GLU A 23 9.56 -25.02 -4.18
N SER A 24 9.33 -25.50 -5.41
CA SER A 24 8.74 -24.68 -6.48
C SER A 24 7.34 -24.17 -6.14
N VAL A 25 6.53 -24.97 -5.43
CA VAL A 25 5.16 -24.61 -5.02
C VAL A 25 5.19 -23.66 -3.83
N VAL A 26 6.08 -23.90 -2.86
CA VAL A 26 6.27 -23.01 -1.70
C VAL A 26 6.77 -21.63 -2.16
N THR A 27 7.75 -21.59 -3.06
CA THR A 27 8.29 -20.35 -3.62
C THR A 27 7.21 -19.57 -4.37
N LEU A 28 6.45 -20.24 -5.24
CA LEU A 28 5.36 -19.60 -5.98
C LEU A 28 4.26 -19.08 -5.05
N ALA A 29 3.91 -19.84 -4.01
CA ALA A 29 2.95 -19.40 -3.00
C ALA A 29 3.45 -18.18 -2.21
N ARG A 30 4.76 -18.11 -1.90
CA ARG A 30 5.38 -16.95 -1.24
C ARG A 30 5.35 -15.71 -2.11
N GLU A 31 5.69 -15.82 -3.39
CA GLU A 31 5.62 -14.72 -4.36
C GLU A 31 4.18 -14.21 -4.51
N LYS A 32 3.22 -15.13 -4.67
CA LYS A 32 1.80 -14.78 -4.79
C LYS A 32 1.20 -14.21 -3.52
N ALA A 33 1.61 -14.69 -2.35
CA ALA A 33 1.22 -14.10 -1.07
C ALA A 33 1.78 -12.68 -0.93
N ALA A 34 3.05 -12.45 -1.28
CA ALA A 34 3.65 -11.12 -1.25
C ALA A 34 2.94 -10.14 -2.21
N GLU A 35 2.54 -10.60 -3.41
CA GLU A 35 1.73 -9.80 -4.33
C GLU A 35 0.32 -9.52 -3.77
N LEU A 36 -0.37 -10.53 -3.22
CA LEU A 36 -1.78 -10.44 -2.79
C LEU A 36 -1.99 -9.85 -1.39
N GLU A 37 -1.00 -9.90 -0.50
CA GLU A 37 -1.06 -9.22 0.80
C GLU A 37 -1.07 -7.68 0.65
N ASP A 38 -0.55 -7.16 -0.48
CA ASP A 38 -0.75 -5.77 -0.89
C ASP A 38 -2.17 -5.50 -1.43
N PHE A 39 -2.94 -6.53 -1.78
CA PHE A 39 -4.33 -6.47 -2.26
C PHE A 39 -5.37 -6.92 -1.21
N SER A 40 -5.27 -6.39 0.02
CA SER A 40 -6.37 -6.10 0.97
C SER A 40 -7.18 -7.25 1.60
N PRO A 41 -7.84 -7.01 2.76
CA PRO A 41 -9.18 -7.50 3.00
C PRO A 41 -10.17 -6.37 2.68
N ILE A 42 -10.49 -6.19 1.39
CA ILE A 42 -11.79 -5.61 1.02
C ILE A 42 -12.83 -6.66 1.42
N SER A 43 -13.50 -6.37 2.54
CA SER A 43 -14.92 -6.66 2.77
C SER A 43 -15.53 -7.76 1.90
N ILE A 44 -15.58 -8.99 2.43
CA ILE A 44 -16.71 -9.88 2.12
C ILE A 44 -17.83 -9.46 3.08
N ILE A 45 -18.59 -8.43 2.68
CA ILE A 45 -19.95 -8.09 3.18
C ILE A 45 -20.90 -8.99 2.35
N SER A 46 -21.85 -9.79 2.84
CA SER A 46 -22.86 -9.65 3.91
C SER A 46 -23.20 -11.08 4.41
N ASN A 47 -23.77 -11.35 5.59
CA ASN A 47 -24.91 -10.73 6.25
C ASN A 47 -24.97 -11.33 7.68
N ASP A 48 -24.93 -10.52 8.74
CA ASP A 48 -26.01 -10.38 9.74
C ASP A 48 -25.53 -9.49 10.90
N ALA A 49 -26.47 -8.76 11.45
CA ALA A 49 -26.24 -7.65 12.36
C ALA A 49 -25.69 -8.10 13.72
N LYS A 50 -24.62 -7.43 14.18
CA LYS A 50 -24.49 -6.88 15.54
C LYS A 50 -23.22 -6.05 15.68
N GLU A 51 -23.40 -4.84 16.22
CA GLU A 51 -22.34 -4.01 16.75
C GLU A 51 -21.50 -4.79 17.77
N GLU A 52 -20.17 -4.68 17.68
CA GLU A 52 -19.28 -4.26 18.76
C GLU A 52 -17.80 -4.35 18.32
N LEU A 53 -17.12 -3.22 18.44
CA LEU A 53 -15.70 -3.06 18.81
C LEU A 53 -14.68 -4.05 18.20
N GLY A 54 -14.09 -3.64 17.07
CA GLY A 54 -12.89 -4.26 16.51
C GLY A 54 -12.15 -3.35 15.52
N SER A 55 -12.01 -2.07 15.90
CA SER A 55 -11.40 -1.04 15.07
C SER A 55 -9.90 -1.27 14.88
N LYS A 56 -9.46 -1.22 13.62
CA LYS A 56 -8.15 -0.73 13.15
C LYS A 56 -6.91 -1.54 13.57
N ARG A 57 -6.52 -2.47 12.70
CA ARG A 57 -5.14 -3.01 12.66
C ARG A 57 -4.15 -1.86 12.44
N LYS A 58 -3.35 -1.59 13.47
CA LYS A 58 -2.31 -0.57 13.51
C LYS A 58 -1.08 -1.11 12.78
N ARG A 59 -0.99 -0.86 11.46
CA ARG A 59 0.32 -0.80 10.78
C ARG A 59 1.11 0.34 11.44
N ALA A 60 2.44 0.30 11.44
CA ALA A 60 3.32 1.32 12.04
C ALA A 60 3.28 2.70 11.33
N CYS A 61 2.22 2.98 10.56
CA CYS A 61 1.86 4.30 10.06
C CYS A 61 0.45 4.61 10.54
N ASP A 62 0.26 5.81 11.07
CA ASP A 62 -1.04 6.30 11.47
C ASP A 62 -2.01 6.18 10.27
N PRO A 63 -3.23 5.64 10.43
CA PRO A 63 -4.20 5.58 9.32
C PRO A 63 -4.48 6.98 8.71
N ASN A 64 -4.28 8.05 9.48
CA ASN A 64 -4.31 9.41 8.99
C ASN A 64 -3.16 9.70 8.00
N ASP A 65 -1.93 9.27 8.30
CA ASP A 65 -0.74 9.49 7.45
C ASP A 65 -0.85 8.81 6.08
N MET A 66 -1.37 7.57 6.01
CA MET A 66 -1.56 6.86 4.74
C MET A 66 -2.58 7.57 3.85
N SER A 67 -3.72 7.98 4.41
CA SER A 67 -4.78 8.63 3.64
C SER A 67 -4.33 10.00 3.09
N VAL A 68 -3.63 10.78 3.90
CA VAL A 68 -3.07 12.10 3.53
C VAL A 68 -2.00 11.93 2.46
N GLY A 69 -1.05 11.02 2.66
CA GLY A 69 0.01 10.73 1.69
C GLY A 69 -0.54 10.23 0.36
N ALA A 70 -1.51 9.31 0.39
CA ALA A 70 -2.13 8.78 -0.82
C ALA A 70 -2.95 9.85 -1.57
N ALA A 71 -3.62 10.76 -0.86
CA ALA A 71 -4.29 11.90 -1.48
C ALA A 71 -3.28 12.82 -2.19
N ARG A 72 -2.12 13.06 -1.57
CA ARG A 72 -1.07 13.89 -2.16
C ARG A 72 -0.44 13.24 -3.39
N ALA A 73 -0.14 11.94 -3.35
CA ALA A 73 0.36 11.20 -4.51
C ALA A 73 -0.63 11.23 -5.68
N ARG A 74 -1.94 11.07 -5.41
CA ARG A 74 -2.98 11.20 -6.43
C ARG A 74 -3.04 12.60 -7.03
N GLN A 75 -2.88 13.64 -6.21
CA GLN A 75 -2.85 15.02 -6.71
C GLN A 75 -1.65 15.24 -7.64
N PHE A 76 -0.46 14.78 -7.27
CA PHE A 76 0.72 14.84 -8.15
C PHE A 76 0.48 14.15 -9.49
N LEU A 77 -0.10 12.93 -9.50
CA LEU A 77 -0.41 12.21 -10.73
C LEU A 77 -1.43 12.95 -11.60
N LYS A 78 -2.43 13.57 -10.96
CA LYS A 78 -3.42 14.39 -11.64
C LYS A 78 -2.74 15.61 -12.30
N ASP A 79 -1.97 16.36 -11.54
CA ASP A 79 -1.26 17.56 -12.02
C ASP A 79 -0.31 17.20 -13.18
N PHE A 80 0.40 16.08 -13.07
CA PHE A 80 1.25 15.56 -14.14
C PHE A 80 0.47 15.18 -15.40
N SER A 81 -0.70 14.55 -15.24
CA SER A 81 -1.55 14.15 -16.38
C SER A 81 -2.20 15.33 -17.10
N GLU A 82 -2.43 16.44 -16.39
CA GLU A 82 -3.03 17.66 -16.94
C GLU A 82 -1.99 18.58 -17.58
N LEU A 83 -0.68 18.30 -17.44
CA LEU A 83 0.37 19.08 -18.09
C LEU A 83 0.24 19.01 -19.61
N PRO A 84 0.17 20.15 -20.31
CA PRO A 84 0.07 20.19 -21.76
C PRO A 84 1.45 19.94 -22.39
N LEU A 85 1.94 18.70 -22.29
CA LEU A 85 3.23 18.28 -22.83
C LEU A 85 3.35 18.56 -24.34
N ASP A 86 2.23 18.48 -25.07
CA ASP A 86 2.16 18.75 -26.51
C ASP A 86 2.39 20.23 -26.89
N LYS A 87 2.24 21.16 -25.93
CA LYS A 87 2.34 22.61 -26.18
C LYS A 87 3.61 23.23 -25.65
N MET A 88 4.47 22.46 -24.98
CA MET A 88 5.65 22.96 -24.27
C MET A 88 6.95 22.49 -24.93
N ASP A 89 8.01 23.29 -24.81
CA ASP A 89 9.35 22.86 -25.20
C ASP A 89 9.89 21.80 -24.23
N LEU A 90 10.74 20.88 -24.70
CA LEU A 90 11.31 19.81 -23.89
C LEU A 90 11.98 20.34 -22.61
N ARG A 91 12.66 21.49 -22.67
CA ARG A 91 13.30 22.09 -21.49
C ARG A 91 12.29 22.58 -20.46
N GLN A 92 11.16 23.10 -20.94
CA GLN A 92 10.07 23.56 -20.08
C GLN A 92 9.33 22.37 -19.46
N ALA A 93 9.08 21.31 -20.22
CA ALA A 93 8.49 20.08 -19.71
C ALA A 93 9.36 19.46 -18.61
N LEU A 94 10.67 19.34 -18.83
CA LEU A 94 11.59 18.83 -17.81
C LEU A 94 11.62 19.72 -16.55
N HIS A 95 11.52 21.04 -16.72
CA HIS A 95 11.44 21.97 -15.60
C HIS A 95 10.16 21.76 -14.78
N GLU A 96 8.99 21.65 -15.42
CA GLU A 96 7.72 21.43 -14.74
C GLU A 96 7.68 20.06 -14.02
N VAL A 97 8.19 19.01 -14.66
CA VAL A 97 8.27 17.68 -14.02
C VAL A 97 9.26 17.68 -12.85
N SER A 98 10.40 18.37 -12.99
CA SER A 98 11.37 18.53 -11.89
C SER A 98 10.76 19.28 -10.71
N LYS A 99 9.95 20.30 -10.98
CA LYS A 99 9.23 21.06 -9.96
C LYS A 99 8.20 20.18 -9.23
N LEU A 100 7.31 19.51 -9.97
CA LEU A 100 6.31 18.62 -9.37
C LEU A 100 6.96 17.51 -8.53
N ARG A 101 8.10 16.97 -8.98
CA ARG A 101 8.88 15.98 -8.23
C ARG A 101 9.39 16.55 -6.91
N LYS A 102 10.00 17.74 -6.93
CA LYS A 102 10.51 18.40 -5.71
C LYS A 102 9.39 18.70 -4.72
N ASP A 103 8.22 19.13 -5.22
CA ASP A 103 7.06 19.39 -4.37
C ASP A 103 6.62 18.11 -3.66
N LEU A 104 6.52 16.98 -4.37
CA LEU A 104 6.18 15.68 -3.77
C LEU A 104 7.24 15.21 -2.77
N GLU A 105 8.52 15.42 -3.05
CA GLU A 105 9.64 15.06 -2.17
C GLU A 105 9.63 15.91 -0.88
N ASN A 106 9.34 17.20 -0.97
CA ASN A 106 9.16 18.08 0.20
C ASN A 106 8.00 17.62 1.08
N ASP A 107 6.89 17.19 0.48
CA ASP A 107 5.75 16.66 1.24
C ASP A 107 6.05 15.30 1.84
N ALA A 108 6.91 14.50 1.20
CA ALA A 108 7.37 13.23 1.74
C ALA A 108 8.15 13.43 3.03
N VAL A 109 8.96 14.48 3.19
CA VAL A 109 9.66 14.78 4.46
C VAL A 109 8.69 14.83 5.65
N ASN A 110 7.45 15.26 5.43
CA ASN A 110 6.42 15.41 6.46
C ASN A 110 5.46 14.20 6.55
N CYS A 111 5.59 13.20 5.68
CA CYS A 111 4.68 12.06 5.62
C CYS A 111 5.47 10.75 5.50
N ARG A 112 5.59 9.99 6.59
CA ARG A 112 6.30 8.70 6.62
C ARG A 112 5.81 7.72 5.55
N TRP A 113 4.50 7.73 5.26
CA TRP A 113 3.94 6.89 4.22
C TRP A 113 4.43 7.29 2.83
N LEU A 114 4.64 8.58 2.54
CA LEU A 114 5.22 8.99 1.26
C LEU A 114 6.71 8.69 1.18
N GLN A 115 7.46 8.76 2.29
CA GLN A 115 8.91 8.49 2.32
C GLN A 115 9.28 7.09 1.84
N GLN A 116 8.40 6.10 1.95
CA GLN A 116 8.71 4.73 1.53
C GLN A 116 8.87 4.59 0.00
N PHE A 117 8.43 5.59 -0.78
CA PHE A 117 8.50 5.57 -2.25
C PHE A 117 9.68 6.34 -2.83
N PHE A 118 10.50 6.98 -1.98
CA PHE A 118 11.71 7.72 -2.35
C PHE A 118 12.96 6.96 -1.91
#